data_AF-A0A8T1WUH0-F1
#
_entry.id   AF-A0A8T1WUH0-F1
#
_cell.length_a   1.000
_cell.length_b   1.000
_cell.length_c   1.000
_cell.angle_alpha   90.00
_cell.angle_beta   90.00
_cell.angle_gamma   90.00
#
_symmetry.space_group_name_H-M   'P 1'
#
loop_
_entity.id
_entity.type
_entity.pdbx_description
1 polymer ?
#
loop_
_entity_poly.entity_id
_entity_poly.type
_entity_poly.pdbx_seq_one_letter_code
_entity_poly.pdbx_strand_id
1 'polypeptide(L)'
;MNSVRLNAAWNNDELLHLIEAWEQVVEVPRDRLVLSSAERMALHDRFVALSDSSRRTLSSVTRQHHRLCTSYRLVVETNAQSEVDGTPRWFDLPTTQQNDLRKLHGKKERGMTALTPELFHLLERICARDAKPATAPLNLKAKTLGPGRPKKAVKAPKKIKALKTPKTPKKSGVSSTDAVNESPRYTWTQQDWLLFVDAWKEAVDEFVDYGNDQREKIKLPNWLIRQRFVALGGSNEVSVGSITAKKRCVVNAYQFVRDCVAGMQALDGSDWFKLTFNERFRLQRKLIGPKSSQRLGCEIGLSTYNKIAAIIEKEEVLATVTGHKRKRSHKHARKASVSSDSSLDASSTRSPSSLSSDEDMSGSEEAPPRLSAPPPTDFVDEELSNVDERVVEALLDAQNARFEQLMHDLREERMEERKQNQCMLLEILHQRTPPEDPQQNVKYMETLVSKQQEQLMDLFVQMQKERHQEREDFHAMLRQLVSQARS
;
A
#
# COMPACT_ATOMS: atom_id res chain seq x y z
N MET A 1 -31.25 -0.59 20.69
CA MET A 1 -30.65 0.76 20.59
C MET A 1 -29.58 0.73 19.51
N ASN A 2 -29.64 1.64 18.52
CA ASN A 2 -28.70 1.61 17.41
C ASN A 2 -27.34 2.22 17.83
N SER A 3 -26.33 1.37 18.01
CA SER A 3 -24.94 1.79 18.16
C SER A 3 -24.43 2.38 16.84
N VAL A 4 -24.69 3.66 16.59
CA VAL A 4 -24.13 4.40 15.46
C VAL A 4 -22.60 4.40 15.62
N ARG A 5 -21.92 3.55 14.84
CA ARG A 5 -20.46 3.47 14.77
C ARG A 5 -19.91 4.72 14.07
N LEU A 6 -19.88 5.84 14.79
CA LEU A 6 -18.95 6.91 14.50
C LEU A 6 -17.57 6.46 14.98
N ASN A 7 -16.60 6.44 14.08
CA ASN A 7 -15.18 6.47 14.45
C ASN A 7 -14.89 7.87 15.03
N ALA A 8 -15.40 8.10 16.24
CA ALA A 8 -15.28 9.37 16.94
C ALA A 8 -13.80 9.71 17.12
N ALA A 9 -13.43 10.96 16.85
CA ALA A 9 -12.14 11.48 17.27
C ALA A 9 -11.97 11.24 18.78
N TRP A 10 -10.74 11.01 19.22
CA TRP A 10 -10.44 10.96 20.65
C TRP A 10 -10.69 12.36 21.23
N ASN A 11 -11.57 12.46 22.23
CA ASN A 11 -11.78 13.72 22.95
C ASN A 11 -10.68 13.89 24.03
N ASN A 12 -10.61 15.07 24.67
CA ASN A 12 -9.55 15.34 25.65
C ASN A 12 -9.67 14.42 26.87
N ASP A 13 -10.89 14.21 27.37
CA ASP A 13 -11.16 13.38 28.56
C ASP A 13 -10.74 11.91 28.35
N GLU A 14 -11.00 11.33 27.18
CA GLU A 14 -10.49 10.00 26.80
C GLU A 14 -8.96 9.96 26.74
N LEU A 15 -8.29 11.05 26.33
CA LEU A 15 -6.82 11.11 26.33
C LEU A 15 -6.27 11.23 27.76
N LEU A 16 -6.94 11.96 28.65
CA LEU A 16 -6.60 12.04 30.07
C LEU A 16 -6.72 10.67 30.76
N HIS A 17 -7.85 9.98 30.60
CA HIS A 17 -8.02 8.61 31.12
C HIS A 17 -7.01 7.62 30.54
N LEU A 18 -6.59 7.79 29.28
CA LEU A 18 -5.55 6.96 28.67
C LEU A 18 -4.16 7.21 29.28
N ILE A 19 -3.80 8.47 29.55
CA ILE A 19 -2.53 8.82 30.22
C ILE A 19 -2.53 8.37 31.68
N GLU A 20 -3.67 8.46 32.37
CA GLU A 20 -3.81 7.93 33.73
C GLU A 20 -3.70 6.40 33.77
N ALA A 21 -4.36 5.69 32.84
CA ALA A 21 -4.21 4.24 32.71
C ALA A 21 -2.74 3.86 32.44
N TRP A 22 -2.07 4.59 31.54
CA TRP A 22 -0.66 4.42 31.20
C TRP A 22 0.25 4.59 32.43
N GLU A 23 0.08 5.64 33.25
CA GLU A 23 0.89 5.87 34.47
C GLU A 23 0.89 4.65 35.41
N GLN A 24 -0.25 3.93 35.46
CA GLN A 24 -0.51 2.84 36.40
C GLN A 24 -0.07 1.44 35.91
N VAL A 25 0.02 1.23 34.59
CA VAL A 25 0.19 -0.14 34.01
C VAL A 25 1.47 -0.35 33.20
N VAL A 26 2.08 0.70 32.65
CA VAL A 26 3.30 0.56 31.84
C VAL A 26 4.51 0.72 32.73
N GLU A 27 5.40 -0.26 32.67
CA GLU A 27 6.64 -0.25 33.44
C GLU A 27 7.65 0.79 32.91
N VAL A 28 8.63 1.12 33.74
CA VAL A 28 9.74 2.02 33.41
C VAL A 28 10.70 1.34 32.41
N PRO A 29 11.16 2.02 31.34
CA PRO A 29 10.84 3.40 30.93
C PRO A 29 9.47 3.50 30.25
N ARG A 30 8.70 4.54 30.61
CA ARG A 30 7.31 4.68 30.14
C ARG A 30 7.16 5.18 28.70
N ASP A 31 8.19 5.80 28.10
CA ASP A 31 8.17 6.37 26.75
C ASP A 31 8.35 5.35 25.61
N ARG A 32 8.28 4.05 25.92
CA ARG A 32 8.42 2.94 24.96
C ARG A 32 7.32 2.99 23.90
N LEU A 33 7.73 3.08 22.63
CA LEU A 33 6.83 3.05 21.47
C LEU A 33 6.09 1.71 21.29
N VAL A 34 6.62 0.62 21.86
CA VAL A 34 6.08 -0.73 21.75
C VAL A 34 5.86 -1.29 23.16
N LEU A 35 4.61 -1.66 23.45
CA LEU A 35 4.21 -2.34 24.68
C LEU A 35 4.16 -3.86 24.46
N SER A 36 4.50 -4.63 25.48
CA SER A 36 4.29 -6.09 25.48
C SER A 36 2.80 -6.44 25.38
N SER A 37 2.47 -7.67 24.98
CA SER A 37 1.06 -8.10 24.87
C SER A 37 0.30 -7.96 26.20
N ALA A 38 0.96 -8.27 27.33
CA ALA A 38 0.41 -8.12 28.67
C ALA A 38 0.15 -6.64 29.03
N GLU A 39 1.13 -5.75 28.80
CA GLU A 39 0.97 -4.30 29.04
C GLU A 39 -0.15 -3.71 28.16
N ARG A 40 -0.31 -4.17 26.92
CA ARG A 40 -1.41 -3.73 26.04
C ARG A 40 -2.78 -4.09 26.59
N MET A 41 -2.96 -5.32 27.07
CA MET A 41 -4.21 -5.76 27.70
C MET A 41 -4.49 -4.98 28.98
N ALA A 42 -3.51 -4.91 29.90
CA ALA A 42 -3.65 -4.16 31.14
C ALA A 42 -3.98 -2.66 30.91
N LEU A 43 -3.38 -2.04 29.89
CA LEU A 43 -3.69 -0.66 29.49
C LEU A 43 -5.13 -0.50 28.99
N HIS A 44 -5.62 -1.44 28.19
CA HIS A 44 -7.01 -1.41 27.71
C HIS A 44 -8.00 -1.64 28.84
N ASP A 45 -7.79 -2.66 29.67
CA ASP A 45 -8.65 -2.95 30.83
C ASP A 45 -8.71 -1.76 31.79
N ARG A 46 -7.56 -1.13 32.10
CA ARG A 46 -7.51 0.04 32.98
C ARG A 46 -8.15 1.27 32.34
N PHE A 47 -7.95 1.49 31.03
CA PHE A 47 -8.62 2.56 30.30
C PHE A 47 -10.16 2.40 30.31
N VAL A 48 -10.67 1.18 30.09
CA VAL A 48 -12.12 0.89 30.12
C VAL A 48 -12.68 1.13 31.53
N ALA A 49 -11.93 0.77 32.58
CA ALA A 49 -12.31 1.00 33.97
C ALA A 49 -12.27 2.47 34.43
N LEU A 50 -11.56 3.36 33.72
CA LEU A 50 -11.50 4.79 34.02
C LEU A 50 -12.47 5.63 33.17
N SER A 51 -12.72 5.23 31.92
CA SER A 51 -13.47 6.04 30.95
C SER A 51 -14.99 5.79 30.94
N ASP A 52 -15.49 4.83 31.74
CA ASP A 52 -16.86 4.27 31.69
C ASP A 52 -17.34 3.89 30.27
N SER A 53 -16.39 3.71 29.34
CA SER A 53 -16.65 3.69 27.90
C SER A 53 -15.97 2.47 27.26
N SER A 54 -16.71 1.36 27.20
CA SER A 54 -16.32 0.15 26.45
C SER A 54 -16.32 0.35 24.92
N ARG A 55 -16.29 1.60 24.43
CA ARG A 55 -16.39 1.96 22.99
C ARG A 55 -15.06 1.86 22.26
N ARG A 56 -13.93 1.97 22.97
CA ARG A 56 -12.59 1.85 22.38
C ARG A 56 -12.10 0.41 22.50
N THR A 57 -11.63 -0.14 21.39
CA THR A 57 -11.03 -1.48 21.34
C THR A 57 -9.57 -1.44 21.82
N LEU A 58 -9.04 -2.59 22.24
CA LEU A 58 -7.62 -2.81 22.56
C LEU A 58 -6.69 -2.22 21.48
N SER A 59 -7.02 -2.48 20.21
CA SER A 59 -6.35 -1.90 19.04
C SER A 59 -6.37 -0.39 19.01
N SER A 60 -7.51 0.23 19.33
CA SER A 60 -7.68 1.69 19.31
C SER A 60 -6.86 2.34 20.43
N VAL A 61 -6.95 1.80 21.66
CA VAL A 61 -6.16 2.23 22.82
C VAL A 61 -4.66 2.13 22.55
N THR A 62 -4.20 0.96 22.07
CA THR A 62 -2.78 0.73 21.78
C THR A 62 -2.25 1.66 20.70
N ARG A 63 -3.00 1.82 19.59
CA ARG A 63 -2.63 2.77 18.52
C ARG A 63 -2.60 4.21 19.01
N GLN A 64 -3.49 4.58 19.92
CA GLN A 64 -3.52 5.94 20.46
C GLN A 64 -2.38 6.21 21.45
N HIS A 65 -2.04 5.24 22.31
CA HIS A 65 -0.83 5.27 23.14
C HIS A 65 0.42 5.50 22.29
N HIS A 66 0.63 4.69 21.25
CA HIS A 66 1.76 4.84 20.34
C HIS A 66 1.84 6.24 19.71
N ARG A 67 0.71 6.79 19.25
CA ARG A 67 0.64 8.16 18.72
C ARG A 67 0.95 9.24 19.75
N LEU A 68 0.56 9.05 21.02
CA LEU A 68 0.92 9.96 22.11
C LEU A 68 2.42 9.88 22.40
N CYS A 69 3.03 8.69 22.42
CA CYS A 69 4.48 8.52 22.55
C CYS A 69 5.26 9.23 21.43
N THR A 70 4.89 9.02 20.15
CA THR A 70 5.53 9.74 19.03
C THR A 70 5.36 11.26 19.17
N SER A 71 4.14 11.74 19.47
CA SER A 71 3.90 13.17 19.66
C SER A 71 4.73 13.75 20.81
N TYR A 72 4.80 13.07 21.95
CA TYR A 72 5.60 13.49 23.10
C TYR A 72 7.08 13.61 22.73
N ARG A 73 7.64 12.58 22.07
CA ARG A 73 9.05 12.58 21.66
C ARG A 73 9.38 13.70 20.68
N LEU A 74 8.52 13.97 19.70
CA LEU A 74 8.71 15.12 18.79
C LEU A 74 8.72 16.46 19.54
N VAL A 75 7.83 16.64 20.52
CA VAL A 75 7.77 17.87 21.33
C VAL A 75 9.03 18.02 22.18
N VAL A 76 9.50 16.94 22.83
CA VAL A 76 10.75 16.94 23.62
C VAL A 76 11.97 17.25 22.74
N GLU A 77 12.10 16.57 21.59
CA GLU A 77 13.20 16.79 20.65
C GLU A 77 13.21 18.22 20.10
N THR A 78 12.03 18.74 19.71
CA THR A 78 11.90 20.13 19.25
C THR A 78 12.27 21.12 20.36
N ASN A 79 11.78 20.92 21.59
CA ASN A 79 12.09 21.81 22.72
C ASN A 79 13.59 21.81 23.06
N ALA A 80 14.25 20.65 23.01
CA ALA A 80 15.69 20.54 23.23
C ALA A 80 16.49 21.26 22.13
N GLN A 81 16.08 21.13 20.87
CA GLN A 81 16.70 21.86 19.76
C GLN A 81 16.45 23.38 19.88
N SER A 82 15.24 23.79 20.28
CA SER A 82 14.89 25.20 20.52
C SER A 82 15.78 25.85 21.59
N GLU A 83 16.14 25.13 22.65
CA GLU A 83 17.07 25.62 23.68
C GLU A 83 18.50 25.82 23.17
N VAL A 84 18.97 24.97 22.24
CA VAL A 84 20.29 25.09 21.62
C VAL A 84 20.33 26.25 20.63
N ASP A 85 19.28 26.41 19.82
CA ASP A 85 19.23 27.42 18.75
C ASP A 85 18.70 28.79 19.23
N GLY A 86 18.17 28.88 20.45
CA GLY A 86 17.52 30.09 20.97
C GLY A 86 16.18 30.41 20.30
N THR A 87 15.51 29.41 19.73
CA THR A 87 14.20 29.56 19.06
C THR A 87 13.04 29.29 20.02
N PRO A 88 11.78 29.69 19.71
CA PRO A 88 10.64 29.43 20.59
C PRO A 88 10.42 27.92 20.80
N ARG A 89 9.89 27.53 21.96
CA ARG A 89 9.54 26.13 22.26
C ARG A 89 8.26 25.73 21.52
N TRP A 90 7.99 24.43 21.44
CA TRP A 90 6.88 23.86 20.65
C TRP A 90 5.53 24.56 20.83
N PHE A 91 5.15 24.87 22.08
CA PHE A 91 3.86 25.50 22.38
C PHE A 91 3.81 27.01 22.12
N ASP A 92 4.98 27.65 21.97
CA ASP A 92 5.11 29.05 21.57
C ASP A 92 5.08 29.21 20.03
N LEU A 93 5.29 28.12 19.28
CA LEU A 93 5.22 28.12 17.82
C LEU A 93 3.78 28.29 17.33
N PRO A 94 3.53 29.10 16.28
CA PRO A 94 2.24 29.16 15.60
C PRO A 94 1.74 27.78 15.14
N THR A 95 0.42 27.57 15.20
CA THR A 95 -0.24 26.31 14.82
C THR A 95 0.12 25.83 13.40
N THR A 96 0.41 26.75 12.48
CA THR A 96 0.93 26.45 11.13
C THR A 96 2.30 25.76 11.18
N GLN A 97 3.26 26.32 11.92
CA GLN A 97 4.60 25.76 12.09
C GLN A 97 4.55 24.41 12.82
N GLN A 98 3.73 24.27 13.88
CA GLN A 98 3.52 22.98 14.54
C GLN A 98 2.94 21.91 13.59
N ASN A 99 2.05 22.29 12.68
CA ASN A 99 1.53 21.40 11.64
C ASN A 99 2.63 21.00 10.63
N ASP A 100 3.51 21.92 10.25
CA ASP A 100 4.57 21.66 9.27
C ASP A 100 5.70 20.80 9.85
N LEU A 101 6.11 21.01 11.10
CA LEU A 101 7.00 20.09 11.84
C LEU A 101 6.38 18.68 11.93
N ARG A 102 5.08 18.57 12.24
CA ARG A 102 4.35 17.28 12.20
C ARG A 102 4.32 16.65 10.80
N LYS A 103 4.27 17.42 9.70
CA LYS A 103 4.35 16.88 8.33
C LYS A 103 5.77 16.40 7.99
N LEU A 104 6.80 17.13 8.41
CA LEU A 104 8.20 16.78 8.17
C LEU A 104 8.56 15.45 8.85
N HIS A 105 8.19 15.31 10.14
CA HIS A 105 8.34 14.06 10.89
C HIS A 105 7.38 12.96 10.38
N GLY A 106 6.14 13.33 10.07
CA GLY A 106 5.04 12.43 9.69
C GLY A 106 5.09 11.82 8.28
N LYS A 107 6.15 12.07 7.49
CA LYS A 107 6.35 11.36 6.21
C LYS A 107 6.48 9.83 6.39
N LYS A 108 6.90 9.37 7.57
CA LYS A 108 6.92 7.95 7.95
C LYS A 108 5.72 7.55 8.85
N GLU A 109 5.30 8.44 9.75
CA GLU A 109 4.28 8.14 10.77
C GLU A 109 2.98 8.96 10.57
N ARG A 110 1.98 8.33 9.93
CA ARG A 110 0.66 8.96 9.74
C ARG A 110 -0.18 8.89 11.01
N GLY A 111 -0.54 10.07 11.55
CA GLY A 111 -1.60 10.21 12.55
C GLY A 111 -1.14 10.62 13.95
N MET A 112 -0.12 11.47 14.05
CA MET A 112 0.28 12.09 15.32
C MET A 112 -0.89 12.80 16.00
N THR A 113 -1.00 12.65 17.32
CA THR A 113 -2.03 13.31 18.14
C THR A 113 -1.61 14.75 18.42
N ALA A 114 -2.54 15.71 18.30
CA ALA A 114 -2.29 17.07 18.77
C ALA A 114 -2.27 17.07 20.30
N LEU A 115 -1.11 17.37 20.89
CA LEU A 115 -0.97 17.53 22.34
C LEU A 115 -1.35 18.96 22.75
N THR A 116 -2.14 19.07 23.80
CA THR A 116 -2.29 20.33 24.56
C THR A 116 -1.13 20.46 25.55
N PRO A 117 -0.83 21.67 26.07
CA PRO A 117 0.18 21.85 27.12
C PRO A 117 -0.09 20.98 28.35
N GLU A 118 -1.36 20.84 28.74
CA GLU A 118 -1.80 19.99 29.86
C GLU A 118 -1.47 18.51 29.63
N LEU A 119 -1.86 17.95 28.48
CA LEU A 119 -1.51 16.57 28.11
C LEU A 119 0.01 16.37 28.07
N PHE A 120 0.76 17.36 27.56
CA PHE A 120 2.21 17.30 27.54
C PHE A 120 2.83 17.28 28.94
N HIS A 121 2.39 18.12 29.88
CA HIS A 121 2.92 18.11 31.25
C HIS A 121 2.58 16.82 32.01
N LEU A 122 1.45 16.19 31.71
CA LEU A 122 1.14 14.86 32.25
C LEU A 122 2.08 13.79 31.66
N LEU A 123 2.31 13.81 30.34
CA LEU A 123 3.26 12.91 29.66
C LEU A 123 4.70 13.10 30.16
N GLU A 124 5.12 14.36 30.33
CA GLU A 124 6.39 14.76 30.92
C GLU A 124 6.51 14.23 32.36
N ARG A 125 5.48 14.38 33.19
CA ARG A 125 5.46 13.85 34.57
C ARG A 125 5.65 12.33 34.62
N ILE A 126 5.02 11.57 33.74
CA ILE A 126 5.09 10.09 33.78
C ILE A 126 6.39 9.55 33.18
N CYS A 127 6.94 10.22 32.16
CA CYS A 127 8.19 9.83 31.49
C CYS A 127 9.45 10.34 32.21
N ALA A 128 9.41 11.51 32.85
CA ALA A 128 10.56 12.07 33.57
C ALA A 128 10.69 11.57 35.02
N ARG A 129 9.66 10.89 35.55
CA ARG A 129 9.63 10.39 36.95
C ARG A 129 10.76 9.41 37.29
N ASP A 130 11.41 8.87 36.27
CA ASP A 130 12.39 7.79 36.38
C ASP A 130 13.85 8.30 36.45
N ALA A 131 14.07 9.63 36.41
CA ALA A 131 15.39 10.24 36.52
C ALA A 131 16.01 10.18 37.94
N LYS A 132 15.23 9.82 38.97
CA LYS A 132 15.76 9.62 40.33
C LYS A 132 14.83 8.79 41.23
N PRO A 133 15.22 7.57 41.67
CA PRO A 133 14.53 6.93 42.79
C PRO A 133 14.76 7.78 44.05
N ALA A 134 13.70 8.39 44.56
CA ALA A 134 13.73 9.19 45.78
C ALA A 134 13.80 8.29 47.03
N THR A 135 14.93 7.63 47.24
CA THR A 135 15.28 6.98 48.51
C THR A 135 15.65 8.03 49.56
N ALA A 136 14.65 8.77 50.01
CA ALA A 136 14.75 9.71 51.11
C ALA A 136 13.53 9.56 52.03
N PRO A 137 13.61 8.75 53.11
CA PRO A 137 12.56 8.73 54.11
C PRO A 137 12.50 10.08 54.82
N LEU A 138 11.27 10.57 55.06
CA LEU A 138 11.00 11.76 55.86
C LEU A 138 11.59 11.59 57.26
N ASN A 139 12.72 12.23 57.54
CA ASN A 139 13.28 12.33 58.88
C ASN A 139 13.52 13.80 59.23
N LEU A 140 12.51 14.40 59.88
CA LEU A 140 12.59 15.72 60.49
C LEU A 140 13.60 15.69 61.64
N LYS A 141 14.78 16.29 61.45
CA LYS A 141 15.60 16.78 62.57
C LYS A 141 16.44 17.99 62.18
N ALA A 142 16.50 18.94 63.10
CA ALA A 142 17.00 20.30 62.88
C ALA A 142 18.47 20.49 63.29
N LYS A 143 18.99 21.69 63.03
CA LYS A 143 20.33 22.24 63.37
C LYS A 143 21.47 21.73 62.46
N THR A 144 22.49 22.52 62.12
CA THR A 144 22.93 23.84 62.62
C THR A 144 23.57 24.69 61.50
N LEU A 145 23.58 26.02 61.69
CA LEU A 145 24.32 27.00 60.89
C LEU A 145 25.85 26.81 61.00
N GLY A 146 26.58 27.14 59.93
CA GLY A 146 28.05 27.26 59.93
C GLY A 146 28.59 27.85 58.61
N PRO A 147 29.17 29.07 58.59
CA PRO A 147 29.61 29.73 57.35
C PRO A 147 31.10 29.49 57.02
N GLY A 148 31.44 29.35 55.73
CA GLY A 148 32.83 29.15 55.29
C GLY A 148 33.06 29.36 53.78
N ARG A 149 33.46 30.58 53.40
CA ARG A 149 34.06 30.99 52.10
C ARG A 149 35.49 31.50 52.42
N PRO A 150 36.40 31.85 51.47
CA PRO A 150 36.42 31.66 50.00
C PRO A 150 37.83 31.31 49.40
N LYS A 151 37.97 31.36 48.05
CA LYS A 151 39.23 31.49 47.24
C LYS A 151 40.05 30.18 47.09
N LYS A 152 40.85 29.92 46.03
CA LYS A 152 41.41 30.67 44.87
C LYS A 152 41.73 29.63 43.75
N ALA A 153 41.33 29.79 42.48
CA ALA A 153 42.05 30.46 41.38
C ALA A 153 42.97 29.58 40.47
N VAL A 154 42.65 29.59 39.16
CA VAL A 154 43.58 29.77 38.00
C VAL A 154 44.60 28.66 37.64
N LYS A 155 44.35 27.94 36.52
CA LYS A 155 45.23 27.90 35.31
C LYS A 155 44.72 26.96 34.20
N ALA A 156 44.61 27.51 32.98
CA ALA A 156 44.71 26.79 31.70
C ALA A 156 46.09 27.10 31.07
N PRO A 157 46.36 26.82 29.77
CA PRO A 157 46.11 25.63 28.95
C PRO A 157 47.43 25.02 28.42
N LYS A 158 47.47 23.76 27.93
CA LYS A 158 48.63 23.26 27.15
C LYS A 158 48.31 22.32 25.97
N LYS A 159 48.61 22.84 24.79
CA LYS A 159 49.30 22.20 23.64
C LYS A 159 48.63 21.05 22.88
N ILE A 160 48.01 21.44 21.78
CA ILE A 160 48.00 20.73 20.49
C ILE A 160 49.44 20.24 20.15
N LYS A 161 49.57 19.00 19.68
CA LYS A 161 50.73 18.51 18.93
C LYS A 161 50.27 17.89 17.62
N ALA A 162 50.80 18.38 16.50
CA ALA A 162 50.57 17.80 15.19
C ALA A 162 51.26 16.43 15.07
N LEU A 163 50.60 15.47 14.42
CA LEU A 163 51.23 14.26 13.91
C LEU A 163 51.17 14.25 12.37
N LYS A 164 52.24 13.75 11.75
CA LYS A 164 52.55 13.97 10.33
C LYS A 164 51.84 12.96 9.42
N THR A 165 51.57 13.42 8.21
CA THR A 165 51.15 12.59 7.06
C THR A 165 52.27 11.68 6.56
N PRO A 166 51.95 10.46 6.07
CA PRO A 166 52.73 9.75 5.08
C PRO A 166 52.28 10.17 3.67
N LYS A 167 53.23 10.38 2.75
CA LYS A 167 52.95 10.71 1.34
C LYS A 167 52.54 9.46 0.55
N THR A 168 51.56 9.61 -0.32
CA THR A 168 51.27 8.68 -1.43
C THR A 168 52.26 8.87 -2.59
N PRO A 169 52.57 7.81 -3.36
CA PRO A 169 53.17 7.96 -4.68
C PRO A 169 52.11 8.32 -5.74
N LYS A 170 52.42 9.31 -6.59
CA LYS A 170 51.58 9.70 -7.73
C LYS A 170 51.56 8.58 -8.80
N LYS A 171 50.41 8.36 -9.44
CA LYS A 171 50.34 7.91 -10.84
C LYS A 171 49.08 8.42 -11.54
N SER A 172 49.30 9.01 -12.73
CA SER A 172 48.38 9.17 -13.89
C SER A 172 46.89 9.39 -13.62
N GLY A 173 46.41 10.60 -13.93
CA GLY A 173 44.98 10.92 -13.89
C GLY A 173 44.18 10.33 -15.06
N VAL A 174 42.90 10.07 -14.79
CA VAL A 174 41.81 9.94 -15.76
C VAL A 174 40.74 10.94 -15.33
N SER A 175 40.17 11.65 -16.30
CA SER A 175 39.23 12.76 -16.07
C SER A 175 37.98 12.29 -15.31
N SER A 176 37.62 13.01 -14.24
CA SER A 176 36.40 12.78 -13.47
C SER A 176 35.18 13.37 -14.18
N THR A 177 34.34 12.51 -14.76
CA THR A 177 32.98 12.86 -15.17
C THR A 177 32.01 12.66 -14.00
N ASP A 178 31.09 13.59 -13.80
CA ASP A 178 30.20 13.62 -12.62
C ASP A 178 29.34 12.36 -12.47
N ALA A 179 29.55 11.67 -11.35
CA ALA A 179 28.73 10.53 -10.94
C ALA A 179 27.39 11.03 -10.39
N VAL A 180 26.39 11.17 -11.27
CA VAL A 180 25.00 11.41 -10.85
C VAL A 180 24.56 10.27 -9.93
N ASN A 181 24.12 10.64 -8.73
CA ASN A 181 23.84 9.76 -7.61
C ASN A 181 22.53 8.97 -7.80
N GLU A 182 22.47 8.09 -8.81
CA GLU A 182 21.42 7.07 -8.91
C GLU A 182 21.61 6.12 -7.73
N SER A 183 20.86 6.36 -6.65
CA SER A 183 20.96 5.58 -5.42
C SER A 183 20.80 4.09 -5.74
N PRO A 184 21.79 3.24 -5.40
CA PRO A 184 21.86 1.88 -5.92
C PRO A 184 20.58 1.11 -5.61
N ARG A 185 19.91 0.63 -6.67
CA ARG A 185 18.63 -0.06 -6.53
C ARG A 185 18.85 -1.34 -5.72
N TYR A 186 18.23 -1.42 -4.54
CA TYR A 186 18.41 -2.52 -3.62
C TYR A 186 18.17 -3.88 -4.30
N THR A 187 19.20 -4.71 -4.35
CA THR A 187 19.16 -6.03 -4.98
C THR A 187 18.82 -7.07 -3.93
N TRP A 188 17.61 -7.63 -4.02
CA TRP A 188 17.12 -8.67 -3.10
C TRP A 188 17.96 -9.95 -3.20
N THR A 189 18.64 -10.31 -2.13
CA THR A 189 19.30 -11.62 -1.99
C THR A 189 18.29 -12.73 -1.64
N GLN A 190 18.73 -13.98 -1.71
CA GLN A 190 17.94 -15.13 -1.25
C GLN A 190 17.67 -15.06 0.27
N GLN A 191 18.65 -14.58 1.05
CA GLN A 191 18.51 -14.38 2.49
C GLN A 191 17.47 -13.29 2.80
N ASP A 192 17.50 -12.17 2.08
CA ASP A 192 16.50 -11.11 2.23
C ASP A 192 15.09 -11.60 1.92
N TRP A 193 14.93 -12.50 0.95
CA TRP A 193 13.63 -13.06 0.64
C TRP A 193 13.08 -13.94 1.77
N LEU A 194 13.92 -14.76 2.40
CA LEU A 194 13.52 -15.54 3.57
C LEU A 194 13.16 -14.63 4.76
N LEU A 195 14.02 -13.64 5.05
CA LEU A 195 13.76 -12.61 6.07
C LEU A 195 12.46 -11.83 5.79
N PHE A 196 12.14 -11.55 4.52
CA PHE A 196 10.89 -10.90 4.13
C PHE A 196 9.66 -11.77 4.43
N VAL A 197 9.73 -13.09 4.19
CA VAL A 197 8.60 -14.00 4.49
C VAL A 197 8.38 -14.08 6.00
N ASP A 198 9.45 -14.22 6.79
CA ASP A 198 9.34 -14.26 8.26
C ASP A 198 8.90 -12.90 8.84
N ALA A 199 9.37 -11.77 8.29
CA ALA A 199 8.89 -10.43 8.64
C ALA A 199 7.42 -10.18 8.29
N TRP A 200 6.95 -10.68 7.15
CA TRP A 200 5.53 -10.59 6.78
C TRP A 200 4.68 -11.47 7.71
N LYS A 201 5.16 -12.65 8.10
CA LYS A 201 4.52 -13.47 9.13
C LYS A 201 4.39 -12.72 10.45
N GLU A 202 5.49 -12.19 11.00
CA GLU A 202 5.43 -11.42 12.25
C GLU A 202 4.50 -10.21 12.12
N ALA A 203 4.52 -9.51 10.98
CA ALA A 203 3.62 -8.37 10.76
C ALA A 203 2.14 -8.79 10.70
N VAL A 204 1.80 -9.95 10.15
CA VAL A 204 0.42 -10.50 10.20
C VAL A 204 0.06 -10.91 11.63
N ASP A 205 0.91 -11.68 12.29
CA ASP A 205 0.67 -12.19 13.64
C ASP A 205 0.49 -11.03 14.63
N GLU A 206 1.39 -10.04 14.60
CA GLU A 206 1.30 -8.82 15.41
C GLU A 206 0.03 -8.00 15.09
N PHE A 207 -0.39 -7.93 13.83
CA PHE A 207 -1.56 -7.18 13.41
C PHE A 207 -2.89 -7.84 13.79
N VAL A 208 -2.92 -9.18 13.86
CA VAL A 208 -4.00 -9.96 14.48
C VAL A 208 -3.99 -9.74 16.00
N ASP A 209 -2.82 -9.87 16.64
CA ASP A 209 -2.61 -9.68 18.09
C ASP A 209 -2.86 -8.26 18.59
N TYR A 210 -2.85 -7.25 17.72
CA TYR A 210 -3.33 -5.91 18.08
C TYR A 210 -4.83 -5.88 18.36
N GLY A 211 -5.58 -6.98 18.18
CA GLY A 211 -7.00 -7.05 18.50
C GLY A 211 -7.81 -6.08 17.64
N ASN A 212 -7.48 -6.00 16.35
CA ASN A 212 -8.37 -5.35 15.39
C ASN A 212 -9.73 -6.05 15.48
N ASP A 213 -10.77 -5.28 15.77
CA ASP A 213 -12.15 -5.76 15.80
C ASP A 213 -12.40 -6.48 14.47
N GLN A 214 -12.77 -7.77 14.47
CA GLN A 214 -12.92 -8.56 13.23
C GLN A 214 -13.92 -7.92 12.23
N ARG A 215 -14.72 -6.97 12.72
CA ARG A 215 -15.69 -6.16 11.98
C ARG A 215 -15.07 -4.95 11.26
N GLU A 216 -13.85 -4.51 11.62
CA GLU A 216 -13.13 -3.41 10.99
C GLU A 216 -12.10 -3.95 9.97
N LYS A 217 -12.44 -3.83 8.69
CA LYS A 217 -11.61 -4.30 7.55
C LYS A 217 -10.37 -3.43 7.39
N ILE A 218 -9.27 -3.77 8.05
CA ILE A 218 -8.00 -3.06 7.90
C ILE A 218 -7.00 -3.96 7.17
N LYS A 219 -6.64 -3.58 5.95
CA LYS A 219 -5.56 -4.22 5.20
C LYS A 219 -4.23 -4.06 5.95
N LEU A 220 -3.44 -5.13 6.04
CA LEU A 220 -2.11 -5.11 6.63
C LEU A 220 -1.25 -4.00 5.99
N PRO A 221 -0.74 -3.03 6.78
CA PRO A 221 0.10 -1.97 6.23
C PRO A 221 1.49 -2.48 5.88
N ASN A 222 1.92 -2.30 4.63
CA ASN A 222 3.25 -2.75 4.17
C ASN A 222 4.43 -2.07 4.90
N TRP A 223 4.20 -0.95 5.61
CA TRP A 223 5.23 -0.35 6.46
C TRP A 223 5.53 -1.20 7.70
N LEU A 224 4.56 -1.97 8.21
CA LEU A 224 4.76 -2.88 9.35
C LEU A 224 5.63 -4.08 8.93
N ILE A 225 5.38 -4.64 7.74
CA ILE A 225 6.25 -5.66 7.13
C ILE A 225 7.68 -5.12 6.97
N ARG A 226 7.84 -3.86 6.52
CA ARG A 226 9.17 -3.22 6.43
C ARG A 226 9.84 -3.09 7.80
N GLN A 227 9.09 -2.67 8.83
CA GLN A 227 9.61 -2.52 10.19
C GLN A 227 10.10 -3.86 10.74
N ARG A 228 9.33 -4.93 10.56
CA ARG A 228 9.70 -6.29 10.95
C ARG A 228 10.91 -6.82 10.15
N PHE A 229 10.97 -6.53 8.85
CA PHE A 229 12.11 -6.89 8.00
C PHE A 229 13.42 -6.26 8.49
N VAL A 230 13.38 -4.96 8.85
CA VAL A 230 14.53 -4.26 9.45
C VAL A 230 14.87 -4.82 10.83
N ALA A 231 13.87 -5.12 11.67
CA ALA A 231 14.09 -5.68 13.01
C ALA A 231 14.75 -7.06 12.98
N LEU A 232 14.47 -7.87 11.95
CA LEU A 232 15.10 -9.17 11.70
C LEU A 232 16.47 -9.07 11.00
N GLY A 233 17.05 -7.87 10.87
CA GLY A 233 18.38 -7.64 10.29
C GLY A 233 18.40 -7.39 8.77
N GLY A 234 17.25 -7.24 8.14
CA GLY A 234 17.16 -6.83 6.74
C GLY A 234 17.58 -5.37 6.52
N SER A 235 18.04 -5.04 5.31
CA SER A 235 18.60 -3.71 5.03
C SER A 235 17.61 -2.56 5.24
N ASN A 236 18.09 -1.51 5.91
CA ASN A 236 17.41 -0.24 6.11
C ASN A 236 17.10 0.51 4.80
N GLU A 237 17.80 0.22 3.71
CA GLU A 237 17.60 0.85 2.41
C GLU A 237 16.34 0.37 1.69
N VAL A 238 15.82 -0.81 2.08
CA VAL A 238 14.60 -1.37 1.47
C VAL A 238 13.42 -0.44 1.75
N SER A 239 12.84 0.12 0.69
CA SER A 239 11.67 1.02 0.79
C SER A 239 10.35 0.26 1.01
N VAL A 240 9.32 0.94 1.52
CA VAL A 240 7.96 0.36 1.61
C VAL A 240 7.42 -0.01 0.22
N GLY A 241 7.83 0.71 -0.83
CA GLY A 241 7.52 0.35 -2.22
C GLY A 241 8.17 -0.97 -2.64
N SER A 242 9.44 -1.19 -2.29
CA SER A 242 10.16 -2.45 -2.53
C SER A 242 9.49 -3.63 -1.81
N ILE A 243 9.10 -3.45 -0.54
CA ILE A 243 8.31 -4.44 0.23
C ILE A 243 6.96 -4.74 -0.45
N THR A 244 6.27 -3.71 -0.95
CA THR A 244 4.98 -3.85 -1.64
C THR A 244 5.12 -4.65 -2.94
N ALA A 245 6.14 -4.33 -3.76
CA ALA A 245 6.44 -5.05 -4.98
C ALA A 245 6.86 -6.50 -4.70
N LYS A 246 7.75 -6.73 -3.72
CA LYS A 246 8.19 -8.08 -3.33
C LYS A 246 7.02 -8.94 -2.83
N LYS A 247 6.12 -8.37 -2.01
CA LYS A 247 4.86 -9.03 -1.58
C LYS A 247 4.01 -9.48 -2.77
N ARG A 248 3.76 -8.59 -3.73
CA ARG A 248 3.01 -8.91 -4.97
C ARG A 248 3.67 -10.07 -5.72
N CYS A 249 4.99 -10.04 -5.91
CA CYS A 249 5.73 -11.12 -6.57
C CYS A 249 5.65 -12.46 -5.80
N VAL A 250 5.70 -12.45 -4.47
CA VAL A 250 5.60 -13.68 -3.65
C VAL A 250 4.19 -14.27 -3.69
N VAL A 251 3.13 -13.44 -3.64
CA VAL A 251 1.74 -13.90 -3.79
C VAL A 251 1.53 -14.57 -5.15
N ASN A 252 1.96 -13.92 -6.24
CA ASN A 252 1.82 -14.48 -7.58
C ASN A 252 2.63 -15.78 -7.75
N ALA A 253 3.84 -15.84 -7.21
CA ALA A 253 4.67 -17.05 -7.23
C ALA A 253 4.05 -18.20 -6.41
N TYR A 254 3.46 -17.89 -5.25
CA TYR A 254 2.73 -18.87 -4.43
C TYR A 254 1.50 -19.41 -5.16
N GLN A 255 0.69 -18.55 -5.78
CA GLN A 255 -0.47 -18.96 -6.57
C GLN A 255 -0.05 -19.89 -7.72
N PHE A 256 0.97 -19.50 -8.50
CA PHE A 256 1.53 -20.35 -9.55
C PHE A 256 1.98 -21.72 -9.04
N VAL A 257 2.70 -21.77 -7.90
CA VAL A 257 3.15 -23.05 -7.31
C VAL A 257 1.97 -23.89 -6.83
N ARG A 258 0.97 -23.28 -6.17
CA ARG A 258 -0.25 -23.96 -5.73
C ARG A 258 -1.00 -24.60 -6.90
N ASP A 259 -1.16 -23.84 -7.98
CA ASP A 259 -1.89 -24.29 -9.16
C ASP A 259 -1.09 -25.40 -9.90
N CYS A 260 0.24 -25.35 -9.90
CA CYS A 260 1.10 -26.44 -10.38
C CYS A 260 1.04 -27.70 -9.50
N VAL A 261 1.03 -27.56 -8.17
CA VAL A 261 0.86 -28.68 -7.22
C VAL A 261 -0.46 -29.39 -7.49
N ALA A 262 -1.56 -28.64 -7.60
CA ALA A 262 -2.88 -29.20 -7.92
C ALA A 262 -2.91 -29.89 -9.29
N GLY A 263 -2.33 -29.26 -10.32
CA GLY A 263 -2.27 -29.81 -11.67
C GLY A 263 -1.45 -31.11 -11.78
N MET A 264 -0.26 -31.17 -11.17
CA MET A 264 0.55 -32.40 -11.15
C MET A 264 -0.14 -33.52 -10.36
N GLN A 265 -0.68 -33.20 -9.18
CA GLN A 265 -1.40 -34.16 -8.35
C GLN A 265 -2.60 -34.79 -9.09
N ALA A 266 -3.26 -34.04 -9.99
CA ALA A 266 -4.38 -34.50 -10.81
C ALA A 266 -3.97 -35.27 -12.07
N LEU A 267 -2.77 -35.06 -12.61
CA LEU A 267 -2.30 -35.69 -13.86
C LEU A 267 -1.68 -37.06 -13.62
N ASP A 268 -0.72 -37.15 -12.69
CA ASP A 268 0.09 -38.36 -12.46
C ASP A 268 0.37 -38.62 -10.97
N GLY A 269 -0.10 -37.74 -10.08
CA GLY A 269 0.19 -37.82 -8.65
C GLY A 269 1.61 -37.36 -8.29
N SER A 270 2.35 -36.72 -9.21
CA SER A 270 3.68 -36.18 -8.93
C SER A 270 3.62 -34.98 -7.97
N ASP A 271 4.63 -34.90 -7.12
CA ASP A 271 4.79 -33.83 -6.13
C ASP A 271 5.78 -32.78 -6.64
N TRP A 272 5.31 -31.54 -6.83
CA TRP A 272 6.12 -30.38 -7.22
C TRP A 272 7.38 -30.20 -6.36
N PHE A 273 7.31 -30.51 -5.06
CA PHE A 273 8.42 -30.31 -4.13
C PHE A 273 9.48 -31.42 -4.19
N LYS A 274 9.20 -32.55 -4.84
CA LYS A 274 10.20 -33.58 -5.17
C LYS A 274 11.01 -33.23 -6.41
N LEU A 275 10.53 -32.32 -7.24
CA LEU A 275 11.25 -31.86 -8.43
C LEU A 275 12.49 -31.02 -8.06
N THR A 276 13.59 -31.28 -8.76
CA THR A 276 14.79 -30.46 -8.69
C THR A 276 14.50 -29.03 -9.13
N PHE A 277 15.37 -28.08 -8.72
CA PHE A 277 15.24 -26.68 -9.13
C PHE A 277 15.19 -26.51 -10.66
N ASN A 278 15.98 -27.30 -11.40
CA ASN A 278 16.03 -27.22 -12.87
C ASN A 278 14.75 -27.72 -13.54
N GLU A 279 14.07 -28.72 -12.97
CA GLU A 279 12.79 -29.22 -13.47
C GLU A 279 11.68 -28.20 -13.21
N ARG A 280 11.58 -27.67 -11.99
CA ARG A 280 10.65 -26.58 -11.65
C ARG A 280 10.85 -25.37 -12.55
N PHE A 281 12.11 -24.99 -12.82
CA PHE A 281 12.43 -23.86 -13.72
C PHE A 281 12.07 -24.12 -15.18
N ARG A 282 12.27 -25.35 -15.68
CA ARG A 282 11.80 -25.73 -17.02
C ARG A 282 10.27 -25.71 -17.13
N LEU A 283 9.55 -26.26 -16.15
CA LEU A 283 8.08 -26.21 -16.09
C LEU A 283 7.57 -24.77 -16.04
N GLN A 284 8.15 -23.93 -15.18
CA GLN A 284 7.74 -22.53 -15.07
C GLN A 284 7.94 -21.76 -16.40
N ARG A 285 9.07 -21.95 -17.09
CA ARG A 285 9.28 -21.35 -18.42
C ARG A 285 8.35 -21.89 -19.50
N LYS A 286 7.89 -23.15 -19.39
CA LYS A 286 6.92 -23.75 -20.30
C LYS A 286 5.50 -23.20 -20.08
N LEU A 287 5.12 -22.94 -18.83
CA LEU A 287 3.76 -22.51 -18.45
C LEU A 287 3.56 -20.99 -18.51
N ILE A 288 4.51 -20.19 -18.02
CA ILE A 288 4.42 -18.70 -18.02
C ILE A 288 5.09 -18.09 -19.28
N GLY A 289 5.70 -18.94 -20.11
CA GLY A 289 6.39 -18.52 -21.33
C GLY A 289 7.82 -17.99 -21.11
N PRO A 290 8.61 -17.87 -22.20
CA PRO A 290 10.06 -17.64 -22.12
C PRO A 290 10.46 -16.25 -21.64
N LYS A 291 9.53 -15.28 -21.63
CA LYS A 291 9.73 -13.89 -21.17
C LYS A 291 9.60 -13.73 -19.64
N SER A 292 9.07 -14.73 -18.91
CA SER A 292 8.97 -14.68 -17.45
C SER A 292 10.35 -14.85 -16.82
N SER A 293 10.95 -13.73 -16.37
CA SER A 293 12.25 -13.69 -15.69
C SER A 293 12.17 -13.96 -14.19
N GLN A 294 10.97 -14.08 -13.62
CA GLN A 294 10.76 -14.22 -12.17
C GLN A 294 11.15 -15.61 -11.67
N ARG A 295 12.34 -15.77 -11.09
CA ARG A 295 12.80 -17.07 -10.55
C ARG A 295 12.08 -17.54 -9.27
N LEU A 296 11.33 -16.65 -8.63
CA LEU A 296 10.71 -16.86 -7.30
C LEU A 296 9.88 -18.15 -7.16
N GLY A 297 9.14 -18.57 -8.19
CA GLY A 297 8.34 -19.82 -8.12
C GLY A 297 9.18 -21.08 -7.91
N CYS A 298 10.42 -21.08 -8.42
CA CYS A 298 11.35 -22.22 -8.29
C CYS A 298 12.14 -22.21 -6.98
N GLU A 299 12.26 -21.04 -6.34
CA GLU A 299 12.98 -20.84 -5.08
C GLU A 299 12.11 -21.17 -3.86
N ILE A 300 10.79 -21.24 -4.03
CA ILE A 300 9.84 -21.68 -3.00
C ILE A 300 9.97 -23.20 -2.77
N GLY A 301 10.58 -23.58 -1.65
CA GLY A 301 10.53 -24.94 -1.10
C GLY A 301 9.30 -25.18 -0.23
N LEU A 302 9.00 -26.45 0.08
CA LEU A 302 7.79 -26.87 0.81
C LEU A 302 7.57 -26.13 2.14
N SER A 303 8.63 -25.96 2.95
CA SER A 303 8.53 -25.22 4.22
C SER A 303 8.10 -23.76 4.01
N THR A 304 8.70 -23.07 3.04
CA THR A 304 8.35 -21.67 2.74
C THR A 304 6.99 -21.55 2.06
N TYR A 305 6.60 -22.53 1.24
CA TYR A 305 5.24 -22.62 0.68
C TYR A 305 4.19 -22.70 1.79
N ASN A 306 4.37 -23.60 2.76
CA ASN A 306 3.46 -23.75 3.90
C ASN A 306 3.46 -22.49 4.80
N LYS A 307 4.61 -21.83 5.00
CA LYS A 307 4.66 -20.51 5.66
C LYS A 307 3.82 -19.48 4.91
N ILE A 308 4.01 -19.34 3.60
CA ILE A 308 3.27 -18.35 2.78
C ILE A 308 1.76 -18.65 2.76
N ALA A 309 1.37 -19.93 2.68
CA ALA A 309 -0.04 -20.35 2.79
C ALA A 309 -0.67 -19.84 4.09
N ALA A 310 -0.05 -20.12 5.24
CA ALA A 310 -0.55 -19.70 6.56
C ALA A 310 -0.56 -18.16 6.73
N ILE A 311 0.40 -17.44 6.12
CA ILE A 311 0.41 -15.96 6.10
C ILE A 311 -0.78 -15.43 5.30
N ILE A 312 -1.03 -15.99 4.11
CA ILE A 312 -2.12 -15.56 3.22
C ILE A 312 -3.48 -15.89 3.86
N GLU A 313 -3.66 -17.07 4.43
CA GLU A 313 -4.89 -17.46 5.15
C GLU A 313 -5.20 -16.49 6.30
N LYS A 314 -4.22 -16.18 7.15
CA LYS A 314 -4.38 -15.19 8.23
C LYS A 314 -4.66 -13.78 7.70
N GLU A 315 -4.02 -13.35 6.62
CA GLU A 315 -4.31 -12.05 5.99
C GLU A 315 -5.68 -12.03 5.28
N GLU A 316 -6.16 -13.19 4.81
CA GLU A 316 -7.48 -13.35 4.23
C GLU A 316 -8.58 -13.27 5.31
N VAL A 317 -8.35 -13.78 6.53
CA VAL A 317 -9.24 -13.55 7.69
C VAL A 317 -9.37 -12.05 8.01
N LEU A 318 -8.32 -11.25 7.83
CA LEU A 318 -8.38 -9.78 7.98
C LEU A 318 -9.19 -9.09 6.85
N ALA A 319 -9.41 -9.76 5.72
CA ALA A 319 -10.07 -9.22 4.54
C ALA A 319 -11.52 -9.71 4.34
N THR A 320 -11.82 -10.96 4.67
CA THR A 320 -13.04 -11.71 4.25
C THR A 320 -14.31 -11.41 5.02
N VAL A 321 -14.29 -10.54 6.03
CA VAL A 321 -15.52 -9.99 6.65
C VAL A 321 -16.21 -8.96 5.72
N THR A 322 -16.01 -9.10 4.40
CA THR A 322 -16.80 -8.51 3.32
C THR A 322 -18.21 -9.07 3.25
N GLY A 323 -19.02 -8.72 4.26
CA GLY A 323 -20.46 -8.65 4.08
C GLY A 323 -20.78 -7.90 2.78
N HIS A 324 -21.72 -8.45 1.99
CA HIS A 324 -22.06 -8.03 0.64
C HIS A 324 -22.05 -6.51 0.48
N LYS A 325 -21.45 -6.02 -0.62
CA LYS A 325 -21.56 -4.61 -1.03
C LYS A 325 -23.06 -4.28 -1.08
N ARG A 326 -23.59 -3.54 -0.09
CA ARG A 326 -24.98 -3.09 -0.14
C ARG A 326 -25.17 -2.30 -1.43
N LYS A 327 -25.95 -2.90 -2.34
CA LYS A 327 -26.38 -2.39 -3.65
C LYS A 327 -26.63 -0.88 -3.50
N ARG A 328 -25.70 -0.07 -4.00
CA ARG A 328 -25.76 1.39 -3.89
C ARG A 328 -26.90 1.81 -4.80
N SER A 329 -28.10 1.96 -4.23
CA SER A 329 -29.34 2.19 -4.98
C SER A 329 -29.11 3.33 -5.96
N HIS A 330 -29.23 3.04 -7.25
CA HIS A 330 -29.02 4.04 -8.29
C HIS A 330 -29.97 5.20 -8.05
N LYS A 331 -29.37 6.36 -7.77
CA LYS A 331 -30.09 7.62 -7.59
C LYS A 331 -30.86 7.88 -8.88
N HIS A 332 -32.20 7.93 -8.80
CA HIS A 332 -33.06 8.13 -9.97
C HIS A 332 -32.54 9.27 -10.85
N ALA A 333 -32.37 8.98 -12.14
CA ALA A 333 -32.08 10.00 -13.13
C ALA A 333 -33.20 11.05 -13.10
N ARG A 334 -32.83 12.32 -12.94
CA ARG A 334 -33.78 13.43 -13.10
C ARG A 334 -34.23 13.45 -14.56
N LYS A 335 -35.55 13.62 -14.76
CA LYS A 335 -36.16 13.81 -16.08
C LYS A 335 -35.47 14.96 -16.80
N ALA A 336 -35.18 14.78 -18.09
CA ALA A 336 -34.71 15.86 -18.96
C ALA A 336 -35.78 16.96 -19.02
N SER A 337 -35.35 18.22 -18.91
CA SER A 337 -36.23 19.38 -19.06
C SER A 337 -36.20 19.85 -20.51
N VAL A 338 -37.38 20.13 -21.06
CA VAL A 338 -37.57 20.69 -22.39
C VAL A 338 -37.04 22.13 -22.40
N SER A 339 -36.31 22.51 -23.46
CA SER A 339 -36.04 23.90 -23.82
C SER A 339 -36.14 24.05 -25.33
N SER A 340 -36.91 25.04 -25.78
CA SER A 340 -37.20 25.34 -27.19
C SER A 340 -36.45 26.60 -27.66
N ASP A 341 -36.55 26.89 -28.96
CA ASP A 341 -36.08 28.11 -29.67
C ASP A 341 -34.55 28.32 -29.76
N SER A 342 -33.94 28.86 -30.84
CA SER A 342 -34.34 29.18 -32.24
C SER A 342 -33.04 29.56 -33.03
N SER A 343 -32.92 29.93 -34.32
CA SER A 343 -33.84 30.07 -35.48
C SER A 343 -33.01 30.16 -36.79
N LEU A 344 -33.43 29.51 -37.90
CA LEU A 344 -33.06 29.80 -39.33
C LEU A 344 -31.54 29.58 -39.71
N ASP A 345 -31.11 29.36 -40.95
CA ASP A 345 -31.72 29.51 -42.30
C ASP A 345 -31.03 28.61 -43.39
N ALA A 346 -31.57 28.62 -44.62
CA ALA A 346 -30.89 28.42 -45.93
C ALA A 346 -30.56 27.01 -46.50
N SER A 347 -31.61 26.34 -47.02
CA SER A 347 -31.76 25.91 -48.46
C SER A 347 -30.95 24.77 -49.16
N SER A 348 -31.69 24.05 -50.04
CA SER A 348 -31.28 23.26 -51.24
C SER A 348 -30.59 21.88 -51.05
N THR A 349 -30.88 20.80 -51.81
CA THR A 349 -31.79 20.56 -52.96
C THR A 349 -32.09 19.06 -53.21
N ARG A 350 -33.23 18.74 -53.87
CA ARG A 350 -33.55 17.55 -54.71
C ARG A 350 -33.61 16.11 -54.11
N SER A 351 -34.84 15.65 -53.84
CA SER A 351 -35.63 14.57 -54.49
C SER A 351 -34.95 13.43 -55.32
N PRO A 352 -35.67 12.32 -55.63
CA PRO A 352 -36.54 11.47 -54.80
C PRO A 352 -36.39 9.94 -55.09
N SER A 353 -37.09 9.07 -54.36
CA SER A 353 -37.61 7.76 -54.85
C SER A 353 -38.72 7.24 -53.93
N SER A 354 -39.69 6.53 -54.50
CA SER A 354 -40.95 6.06 -53.87
C SER A 354 -41.43 4.74 -54.50
N LEU A 355 -42.56 4.19 -54.03
CA LEU A 355 -43.16 2.86 -54.35
C LEU A 355 -42.51 1.71 -53.54
N SER A 356 -43.16 0.57 -53.22
CA SER A 356 -44.58 0.19 -52.98
C SER A 356 -44.55 -1.20 -52.29
N SER A 357 -45.62 -1.90 -51.86
CA SER A 357 -47.09 -1.76 -51.98
C SER A 357 -47.79 -2.29 -50.71
N ASP A 358 -49.10 -2.13 -50.62
CA ASP A 358 -50.01 -2.88 -49.72
C ASP A 358 -50.19 -4.35 -50.18
N GLU A 359 -50.77 -5.20 -49.31
CA GLU A 359 -51.98 -6.01 -49.57
C GLU A 359 -52.50 -6.66 -48.27
N ASP A 360 -53.77 -6.37 -47.92
CA ASP A 360 -54.57 -7.06 -46.90
C ASP A 360 -55.06 -8.44 -47.41
N MET A 361 -55.36 -9.37 -46.49
CA MET A 361 -56.57 -10.22 -46.61
C MET A 361 -57.03 -10.82 -45.26
N SER A 362 -58.32 -10.63 -44.97
CA SER A 362 -59.15 -11.36 -43.99
C SER A 362 -59.17 -12.89 -44.22
N GLY A 363 -59.65 -13.77 -43.33
CA GLY A 363 -60.30 -13.62 -42.01
C GLY A 363 -61.30 -14.79 -41.78
N SER A 364 -61.98 -14.80 -40.61
CA SER A 364 -63.13 -15.69 -40.25
C SER A 364 -62.87 -17.21 -40.10
N GLU A 365 -63.67 -18.00 -39.38
CA GLU A 365 -64.36 -17.81 -38.07
C GLU A 365 -64.89 -19.19 -37.56
N GLU A 366 -65.51 -19.20 -36.38
CA GLU A 366 -66.45 -20.22 -35.85
C GLU A 366 -66.01 -21.63 -35.39
N ALA A 367 -66.63 -22.04 -34.27
CA ALA A 367 -66.70 -23.38 -33.66
C ALA A 367 -68.22 -23.76 -33.56
N PRO A 368 -68.77 -24.66 -32.70
CA PRO A 368 -68.25 -25.70 -31.77
C PRO A 368 -69.07 -27.04 -31.98
N PRO A 369 -69.53 -27.88 -30.99
CA PRO A 369 -69.13 -28.19 -29.60
C PRO A 369 -69.11 -29.71 -29.19
N ARG A 370 -68.85 -29.99 -27.88
CA ARG A 370 -69.18 -31.22 -27.07
C ARG A 370 -68.26 -32.47 -27.25
N LEU A 371 -67.95 -33.32 -26.23
CA LEU A 371 -68.40 -33.47 -24.83
C LEU A 371 -67.40 -34.31 -23.94
N SER A 372 -67.46 -34.13 -22.61
CA SER A 372 -67.08 -35.06 -21.48
C SER A 372 -65.60 -35.42 -21.14
N ALA A 373 -65.34 -35.52 -19.82
CA ALA A 373 -64.06 -35.73 -19.09
C ALA A 373 -63.81 -37.24 -18.72
N PRO A 374 -62.85 -37.71 -17.86
CA PRO A 374 -62.02 -37.05 -16.81
C PRO A 374 -60.48 -37.43 -16.81
N PRO A 375 -59.63 -36.95 -15.84
CA PRO A 375 -58.16 -36.99 -15.92
C PRO A 375 -57.51 -38.19 -15.19
N PRO A 376 -56.23 -38.53 -15.45
CA PRO A 376 -55.06 -37.91 -14.80
C PRO A 376 -53.92 -37.61 -15.82
N THR A 377 -52.78 -36.96 -15.55
CA THR A 377 -51.92 -36.84 -14.35
C THR A 377 -51.17 -35.50 -14.36
N ASP A 378 -51.16 -34.78 -13.24
CA ASP A 378 -50.22 -33.69 -13.00
C ASP A 378 -48.82 -34.27 -12.71
N PHE A 379 -47.98 -34.39 -13.75
CA PHE A 379 -46.54 -34.49 -13.56
C PHE A 379 -45.94 -33.08 -13.75
N VAL A 380 -45.50 -32.51 -12.63
CA VAL A 380 -44.98 -31.14 -12.53
C VAL A 380 -43.57 -31.10 -13.09
N ASP A 381 -43.44 -30.99 -14.42
CA ASP A 381 -42.15 -30.91 -15.13
C ASP A 381 -41.58 -29.46 -15.14
N GLU A 382 -41.71 -28.77 -14.01
CA GLU A 382 -41.28 -27.38 -13.82
C GLU A 382 -39.88 -27.28 -13.17
N GLU A 383 -39.30 -28.40 -12.74
CA GLU A 383 -38.01 -28.45 -12.03
C GLU A 383 -36.78 -28.45 -12.97
N LEU A 384 -36.95 -28.78 -14.26
CA LEU A 384 -35.85 -28.85 -15.23
C LEU A 384 -35.59 -27.54 -16.00
N SER A 385 -36.50 -26.58 -15.96
CA SER A 385 -36.27 -25.23 -16.53
C SER A 385 -35.50 -24.30 -15.59
N ASN A 386 -35.37 -24.66 -14.31
CA ASN A 386 -34.68 -23.85 -13.30
C ASN A 386 -33.20 -24.24 -13.19
N VAL A 387 -32.54 -24.42 -14.34
CA VAL A 387 -31.07 -24.59 -14.44
C VAL A 387 -30.42 -23.27 -14.06
N ASP A 388 -30.30 -23.13 -12.74
CA ASP A 388 -29.76 -22.05 -11.93
C ASP A 388 -29.53 -20.72 -12.68
N GLU A 389 -30.56 -19.86 -12.65
CA GLU A 389 -30.42 -18.41 -12.88
C GLU A 389 -29.25 -17.83 -12.05
N ARG A 390 -28.99 -18.42 -10.87
CA ARG A 390 -27.85 -18.09 -9.99
C ARG A 390 -26.48 -18.48 -10.57
N VAL A 391 -26.37 -19.57 -11.33
CA VAL A 391 -25.12 -19.95 -12.02
C VAL A 391 -24.87 -18.99 -13.17
N VAL A 392 -25.91 -18.57 -13.89
CA VAL A 392 -25.81 -17.53 -14.93
C VAL A 392 -25.42 -16.18 -14.31
N GLU A 393 -26.06 -15.77 -13.21
CA GLU A 393 -25.72 -14.54 -12.47
C GLU A 393 -24.27 -14.59 -11.94
N ALA A 394 -23.83 -15.71 -11.36
CA ALA A 394 -22.46 -15.90 -10.89
C ALA A 394 -21.42 -15.89 -12.03
N LEU A 395 -21.76 -16.45 -13.20
CA LEU A 395 -20.89 -16.42 -14.38
C LEU A 395 -20.72 -14.98 -14.92
N LEU A 396 -21.82 -14.23 -14.98
CA LEU A 396 -21.83 -12.82 -15.39
C LEU A 396 -21.06 -11.94 -14.40
N ASP A 397 -21.24 -12.14 -13.09
CA ASP A 397 -20.48 -11.44 -12.05
C ASP A 397 -18.98 -11.76 -12.14
N ALA A 398 -18.60 -13.02 -12.37
CA ALA A 398 -17.20 -13.41 -12.57
C ALA A 398 -16.58 -12.79 -13.83
N GLN A 399 -17.33 -12.75 -14.95
CA GLN A 399 -16.90 -12.10 -16.19
C GLN A 399 -16.75 -10.58 -16.01
N ASN A 400 -17.69 -9.95 -15.32
CA ASN A 400 -17.68 -8.51 -15.06
C ASN A 400 -16.53 -8.13 -14.10
N ALA A 401 -16.27 -8.92 -13.06
CA ALA A 401 -15.11 -8.76 -12.18
C ALA A 401 -13.77 -8.89 -12.95
N ARG A 402 -13.68 -9.83 -13.89
CA ARG A 402 -12.50 -9.97 -14.78
C ARG A 402 -12.33 -8.75 -15.68
N PHE A 403 -13.42 -8.17 -16.17
CA PHE A 403 -13.38 -6.93 -16.97
C PHE A 403 -13.00 -5.70 -16.12
N GLU A 404 -13.54 -5.56 -14.90
CA GLU A 404 -13.14 -4.51 -13.96
C GLU A 404 -11.64 -4.58 -13.63
N GLN A 405 -11.10 -5.80 -13.44
CA GLN A 405 -9.67 -6.03 -13.22
C GLN A 405 -8.83 -5.64 -14.44
N LEU A 406 -9.21 -6.07 -15.65
CA LEU A 406 -8.52 -5.69 -16.89
C LEU A 406 -8.49 -4.16 -17.07
N MET A 407 -9.61 -3.49 -16.79
CA MET A 407 -9.71 -2.03 -16.82
C MET A 407 -8.96 -1.33 -15.68
N HIS A 408 -8.69 -2.00 -14.56
CA HIS A 408 -7.78 -1.51 -13.53
C HIS A 408 -6.33 -1.58 -14.02
N ASP A 409 -5.92 -2.73 -14.55
CA ASP A 409 -4.54 -2.99 -14.96
C ASP A 409 -4.12 -2.08 -16.12
N LEU A 410 -5.01 -1.87 -17.10
CA LEU A 410 -4.79 -0.91 -18.19
C LEU A 410 -4.68 0.55 -17.71
N ARG A 411 -5.30 0.91 -16.58
CA ARG A 411 -5.11 2.24 -15.94
C ARG A 411 -3.79 2.33 -15.17
N GLU A 412 -3.32 1.24 -14.54
CA GLU A 412 -2.00 1.16 -13.88
C GLU A 412 -0.88 1.25 -14.92
N GLU A 413 -0.99 0.52 -16.03
CA GLU A 413 -0.08 0.58 -17.18
C GLU A 413 0.01 1.98 -17.79
N ARG A 414 -1.14 2.59 -18.13
CA ARG A 414 -1.20 3.98 -18.61
C ARG A 414 -0.73 5.02 -17.59
N MET A 415 -0.60 4.68 -16.31
CA MET A 415 -0.01 5.56 -15.29
C MET A 415 1.51 5.43 -15.25
N GLU A 416 2.03 4.21 -15.34
CA GLU A 416 3.47 3.95 -15.36
C GLU A 416 4.11 4.43 -16.68
N GLU A 417 3.44 4.28 -17.83
CA GLU A 417 3.84 4.88 -19.12
C GLU A 417 4.02 6.41 -19.01
N ARG A 418 3.04 7.11 -18.42
CA ARG A 418 3.13 8.57 -18.19
C ARG A 418 4.28 8.94 -17.26
N LYS A 419 4.56 8.11 -16.25
CA LYS A 419 5.68 8.29 -15.31
C LYS A 419 7.03 8.06 -15.99
N GLN A 420 7.14 7.05 -16.86
CA GLN A 420 8.32 6.81 -17.70
C GLN A 420 8.56 7.98 -18.66
N ASN A 421 7.52 8.46 -19.34
CA ASN A 421 7.60 9.64 -20.23
C ASN A 421 8.02 10.91 -19.45
N GLN A 422 7.53 11.10 -18.23
CA GLN A 422 7.95 12.20 -17.36
C GLN A 422 9.43 12.09 -16.96
N CYS A 423 9.90 10.89 -16.59
CA CYS A 423 11.31 10.65 -16.29
C CYS A 423 12.22 10.94 -17.49
N MET A 424 11.85 10.46 -18.69
CA MET A 424 12.59 10.72 -19.93
C MET A 424 12.64 12.22 -20.27
N LEU A 425 11.55 12.97 -20.08
CA LEU A 425 11.54 14.42 -20.27
C LEU A 425 12.42 15.17 -19.27
N LEU A 426 12.47 14.72 -18.01
CA LEU A 426 13.37 15.30 -16.99
C LEU A 426 14.84 14.98 -17.30
N GLU A 427 15.14 13.79 -17.81
CA GLU A 427 16.48 13.42 -18.27
C GLU A 427 16.93 14.30 -19.45
N ILE A 428 16.05 14.50 -20.46
CA ILE A 428 16.25 15.45 -21.57
C ILE A 428 16.49 16.88 -21.05
N LEU A 429 15.78 17.32 -20.02
CA LEU A 429 15.98 18.66 -19.44
C LEU A 429 17.31 18.78 -18.68
N HIS A 430 17.75 17.74 -17.95
CA HIS A 430 19.07 17.75 -17.31
C HIS A 430 20.22 17.75 -18.32
N GLN A 431 20.07 17.03 -19.44
CA GLN A 431 21.03 17.07 -20.57
C GLN A 431 21.10 18.44 -21.25
N ARG A 432 20.13 19.34 -21.04
CA ARG A 432 20.12 20.71 -21.58
C ARG A 432 20.83 21.74 -20.70
N THR A 433 21.54 21.34 -19.64
CA THR A 433 22.38 22.27 -18.86
C THR A 433 23.50 22.79 -19.78
N PRO A 434 23.48 24.07 -20.20
CA PRO A 434 24.37 24.51 -21.27
C PRO A 434 25.81 24.69 -20.77
N PRO A 435 26.83 24.38 -21.58
CA PRO A 435 28.20 24.79 -21.28
C PRO A 435 28.30 26.32 -21.24
N GLU A 436 29.18 26.86 -20.39
CA GLU A 436 29.31 28.31 -20.14
C GLU A 436 29.79 29.12 -21.37
N ASP A 437 30.28 28.46 -22.42
CA ASP A 437 30.72 29.09 -23.68
C ASP A 437 29.58 29.18 -24.71
N PRO A 438 29.09 30.40 -25.05
CA PRO A 438 27.96 30.58 -25.96
C PRO A 438 28.17 30.02 -27.37
N GLN A 439 29.41 29.92 -27.87
CA GLN A 439 29.67 29.44 -29.23
C GLN A 439 29.69 27.91 -29.35
N GLN A 440 30.05 27.19 -28.29
CA GLN A 440 29.93 25.72 -28.27
C GLN A 440 28.47 25.26 -28.14
N ASN A 441 27.63 26.06 -27.48
CA ASN A 441 26.24 25.72 -27.18
C ASN A 441 25.39 25.47 -28.44
N VAL A 442 25.57 26.24 -29.53
CA VAL A 442 24.78 26.09 -30.76
C VAL A 442 24.97 24.71 -31.41
N LYS A 443 26.22 24.30 -31.67
CA LYS A 443 26.51 22.99 -32.28
C LYS A 443 26.13 21.82 -31.37
N TYR A 444 26.25 21.99 -30.05
CA TYR A 444 25.79 21.01 -29.08
C TYR A 444 24.27 20.85 -29.15
N MET A 445 23.51 21.94 -29.17
CA MET A 445 22.05 21.94 -29.28
C MET A 445 21.56 21.36 -30.60
N GLU A 446 22.19 21.69 -31.74
CA GLU A 446 21.87 21.05 -33.03
C GLU A 446 22.07 19.54 -32.97
N THR A 447 23.22 19.07 -32.45
CA THR A 447 23.51 17.65 -32.29
C THR A 447 22.53 16.94 -31.35
N LEU A 448 22.14 17.60 -30.26
CA LEU A 448 21.20 17.08 -29.27
C LEU A 448 19.78 16.98 -29.85
N VAL A 449 19.34 17.99 -30.61
CA VAL A 449 18.03 17.98 -31.30
C VAL A 449 18.00 16.89 -32.37
N SER A 450 19.06 16.72 -33.17
CA SER A 450 19.15 15.64 -34.16
C SER A 450 19.03 14.26 -33.50
N LYS A 451 19.75 14.02 -32.39
CA LYS A 451 19.63 12.76 -31.63
C LYS A 451 18.25 12.54 -31.02
N GLN A 452 17.61 13.60 -30.50
CA GLN A 452 16.24 13.50 -29.96
C GLN A 452 15.23 13.19 -31.06
N GLN A 453 15.41 13.74 -32.26
CA GLN A 453 14.57 13.43 -33.43
C GLN A 453 14.76 11.99 -33.91
N GLU A 454 16.01 11.49 -33.93
CA GLU A 454 16.35 10.10 -34.26
C GLU A 454 15.72 9.11 -33.27
N GLN A 455 15.94 9.31 -31.96
CA GLN A 455 15.36 8.48 -30.89
C GLN A 455 13.82 8.46 -30.93
N LEU A 456 13.18 9.60 -31.21
CA LEU A 456 11.74 9.69 -31.33
C LEU A 456 11.23 8.93 -32.58
N MET A 457 11.97 8.98 -33.68
CA MET A 457 11.65 8.24 -34.90
C MET A 457 11.78 6.72 -34.70
N ASP A 458 12.85 6.27 -34.05
CA ASP A 458 13.05 4.86 -33.69
C ASP A 458 11.90 4.34 -32.81
N LEU A 459 11.47 5.12 -31.82
CA LEU A 459 10.33 4.79 -30.96
C LEU A 459 9.01 4.68 -31.77
N PHE A 460 8.79 5.58 -32.73
CA PHE A 460 7.64 5.49 -33.64
C PHE A 460 7.68 4.24 -34.53
N VAL A 461 8.86 3.89 -35.07
CA VAL A 461 9.07 2.67 -35.87
C VAL A 461 8.82 1.42 -35.02
N GLN A 462 9.35 1.38 -33.79
CA GLN A 462 9.10 0.28 -32.85
C GLN A 462 7.60 0.13 -32.54
N MET A 463 6.91 1.21 -32.18
CA MET A 463 5.47 1.17 -31.89
C MET A 463 4.63 0.70 -33.10
N GLN A 464 5.00 1.09 -34.32
CA GLN A 464 4.32 0.58 -35.53
C GLN A 464 4.57 -0.92 -35.73
N LYS A 465 5.80 -1.39 -35.48
CA LYS A 465 6.17 -2.81 -35.56
C LYS A 465 5.41 -3.66 -34.53
N GLU A 466 5.30 -3.19 -33.29
CA GLU A 466 4.54 -3.86 -32.23
C GLU A 466 3.05 -3.94 -32.59
N ARG A 467 2.42 -2.83 -33.02
CA ARG A 467 1.02 -2.82 -33.48
C ARG A 467 0.79 -3.67 -34.73
N HIS A 468 1.81 -3.90 -35.56
CA HIS A 468 1.70 -4.84 -36.68
C HIS A 468 1.74 -6.29 -36.18
N GLN A 469 2.64 -6.62 -35.26
CA GLN A 469 2.74 -7.94 -34.62
C GLN A 469 1.44 -8.30 -33.89
N GLU A 470 0.86 -7.40 -33.11
CA GLU A 470 -0.42 -7.61 -32.41
C GLU A 470 -1.57 -7.99 -33.36
N ARG A 471 -1.59 -7.39 -34.56
CA ARG A 471 -2.59 -7.70 -35.59
C ARG A 471 -2.34 -9.08 -36.22
N GLU A 472 -1.09 -9.44 -36.48
CA GLU A 472 -0.75 -10.79 -36.97
C GLU A 472 -1.04 -11.87 -35.93
N ASP A 473 -0.74 -11.63 -34.64
CA ASP A 473 -1.04 -12.54 -33.53
C ASP A 473 -2.56 -12.71 -33.36
N PHE A 474 -3.34 -11.62 -33.47
CA PHE A 474 -4.80 -11.66 -33.48
C PHE A 474 -5.35 -12.45 -34.67
N HIS A 475 -4.83 -12.23 -35.89
CA HIS A 475 -5.22 -13.00 -37.07
C HIS A 475 -4.81 -14.48 -36.96
N ALA A 476 -3.68 -14.80 -36.32
CA ALA A 476 -3.28 -16.17 -36.03
C ALA A 476 -4.25 -16.86 -35.06
N MET A 477 -4.66 -16.17 -33.99
CA MET A 477 -5.66 -16.66 -33.04
C MET A 477 -7.01 -16.92 -33.71
N LEU A 478 -7.47 -16.01 -34.59
CA LEU A 478 -8.71 -16.22 -35.36
C LEU A 478 -8.61 -17.44 -36.29
N ARG A 479 -7.48 -17.64 -36.99
CA ARG A 479 -7.24 -18.85 -37.80
C ARG A 479 -7.29 -20.14 -36.97
N GLN A 480 -6.77 -20.10 -35.74
CA GLN A 480 -6.81 -21.25 -34.82
C GLN A 480 -8.25 -21.56 -34.34
N LEU A 481 -9.05 -20.55 -34.01
CA LEU A 481 -10.45 -20.75 -33.62
C LEU A 481 -11.30 -21.31 -34.76
N VAL A 482 -11.11 -20.81 -35.99
CA VAL A 482 -11.85 -21.30 -37.18
C VAL A 482 -11.47 -22.72 -37.58
N SER A 483 -10.22 -23.15 -37.34
CA SER A 483 -9.81 -24.53 -37.61
C SER A 483 -10.30 -25.51 -36.52
N GLN A 484 -10.33 -25.09 -35.26
CA GLN A 484 -10.93 -25.87 -34.17
C GLN A 484 -12.43 -26.09 -34.34
N ALA A 485 -13.19 -25.08 -34.80
CA ALA A 485 -14.63 -25.19 -35.02
C ALA A 485 -15.05 -26.07 -36.23
N ARG A 486 -14.09 -26.67 -36.95
CA ARG A 486 -14.34 -27.59 -38.08
C ARG A 486 -13.83 -29.01 -37.82
N SER A 487 -13.35 -29.28 -36.61
CA SER A 487 -12.91 -30.60 -36.12
C SER A 487 -13.94 -31.17 -35.16
#